data_AF-A0A0C2XD30-F1
#
_entry.id   AF-A0A0C2XD30-F1
#
_cell.length_a   1.000
_cell.length_b   1.000
_cell.length_c   1.000
_cell.angle_alpha   90.00
_cell.angle_beta   90.00
_cell.angle_gamma   90.00
#
_symmetry.space_group_name_H-M   'P 1'
#
loop_
_entity.id
_entity.type
_entity.pdbx_description
1 polymer ?
#
loop_
_entity_poly.entity_id
_entity_poly.type
_entity_poly.pdbx_seq_one_letter_code
_entity_poly.pdbx_strand_id
1 'polypeptide(L)'
;MEDSNDMMAIDSLNTSSAASTLSNASVITVTENFQKRYTEIDSKKLPLHELVSHAECFIDELGSEQGKDEIGYRGEKFQAHGVLRAMHEHAEGCGGEYGKRYTATAICACVKDKQDGEETLDALHDLAATWVSHFLFIFKCRGHVQQLDKMPSEIATPTDSGIGTPTEMGTPTDSTIGTPTEMGTPTEIGTPTLDEDKSNLRDEVLRRDGYRCVVSKLIDFNHPEYKHSKQLGVPRHQLEVCHILHPPAVFEPNRRHPSYLSAAATSNILHNYTSLPDGITSNLEGVIVHPSNAFSLQGDRQIGFDEFEWCLIPTEVL
;
A
#
# COMPACT_ATOMS: atom_id res chain seq x y z
N MET A 1 -54.19 12.32 9.56
CA MET A 1 -53.08 12.39 10.54
C MET A 1 -52.29 11.13 10.31
N GLU A 2 -51.41 11.19 9.32
CA GLU A 2 -50.56 10.08 8.91
C GLU A 2 -49.12 10.53 9.16
N ASP A 3 -48.43 9.77 9.98
CA ASP A 3 -47.05 9.99 10.39
C ASP A 3 -46.11 9.67 9.22
N SER A 4 -45.33 10.68 8.84
CA SER A 4 -44.21 10.57 7.91
C SER A 4 -42.97 10.15 8.69
N ASN A 5 -42.46 8.97 8.38
CA ASN A 5 -41.21 8.42 8.90
C ASN A 5 -40.26 8.23 7.70
N ASP A 6 -39.66 9.33 7.24
CA ASP A 6 -38.61 9.30 6.21
C ASP A 6 -37.27 8.95 6.85
N MET A 7 -36.95 7.66 6.83
CA MET A 7 -35.62 7.13 7.12
C MET A 7 -34.82 7.16 5.82
N MET A 8 -33.85 8.09 5.73
CA MET A 8 -32.93 8.17 4.60
C MET A 8 -32.13 6.87 4.48
N ALA A 9 -32.34 6.16 3.38
CA ALA A 9 -31.45 5.12 2.91
C ALA A 9 -30.16 5.80 2.42
N ILE A 10 -29.06 5.55 3.14
CA ILE A 10 -27.71 5.84 2.64
C ILE A 10 -27.38 4.71 1.67
N ASP A 11 -27.43 5.02 0.38
CA ASP A 11 -27.01 4.10 -0.67
C ASP A 11 -25.53 3.77 -0.52
N SER A 12 -25.26 2.51 -0.18
CA SER A 12 -23.94 1.89 -0.23
C SER A 12 -23.41 1.91 -1.66
N LEU A 13 -22.59 2.93 -1.97
CA LEU A 13 -21.88 3.02 -3.25
C LEU A 13 -20.84 1.90 -3.38
N ASN A 14 -21.05 1.08 -4.40
CA ASN A 14 -20.23 -0.06 -4.82
C ASN A 14 -18.74 0.29 -5.01
N THR A 15 -17.91 -0.07 -4.04
CA THR A 15 -16.44 -0.09 -4.17
C THR A 15 -15.93 -1.16 -5.15
N SER A 16 -16.77 -2.14 -5.56
CA SER A 16 -16.40 -3.15 -6.57
C SER A 16 -16.37 -2.63 -8.00
N SER A 17 -17.00 -1.49 -8.29
CA SER A 17 -17.18 -0.98 -9.66
C SER A 17 -15.92 -0.31 -10.23
N ALA A 18 -14.99 0.15 -9.38
CA ALA A 18 -13.79 0.82 -9.84
C ALA A 18 -12.67 -0.17 -10.21
N ALA A 19 -12.65 -1.34 -9.58
CA ALA A 19 -11.80 -2.44 -10.01
C ALA A 19 -12.28 -3.01 -11.35
N SER A 20 -13.60 -3.08 -11.60
CA SER A 20 -14.14 -3.67 -12.83
C SER A 20 -13.97 -2.81 -14.09
N THR A 21 -13.86 -1.48 -13.97
CA THR A 21 -13.60 -0.59 -15.12
C THR A 21 -12.11 -0.51 -15.49
N LEU A 22 -11.20 -0.74 -14.54
CA LEU A 22 -9.75 -0.86 -14.79
C LEU A 22 -9.25 -2.31 -14.91
N SER A 23 -10.09 -3.31 -14.62
CA SER A 23 -9.77 -4.74 -14.75
C SER A 23 -9.40 -5.16 -16.18
N ASN A 24 -9.67 -4.32 -17.18
CA ASN A 24 -9.27 -4.52 -18.58
C ASN A 24 -8.21 -3.52 -19.06
N ALA A 25 -7.82 -2.53 -18.25
CA ALA A 25 -6.68 -1.69 -18.58
C ALA A 25 -5.42 -2.53 -18.42
N SER A 26 -4.76 -2.80 -19.54
CA SER A 26 -3.45 -3.45 -19.60
C SER A 26 -2.51 -2.71 -18.64
N VAL A 27 -2.16 -3.35 -17.51
CA VAL A 27 -1.11 -2.84 -16.63
C VAL A 27 0.19 -2.85 -17.44
N ILE A 28 0.59 -1.70 -17.98
CA ILE A 28 1.66 -1.66 -18.98
C ILE A 28 2.96 -2.22 -18.43
N THR A 29 3.23 -2.01 -17.14
CA THR A 29 4.43 -2.52 -16.43
C THR A 29 4.49 -4.05 -16.36
N VAL A 30 3.37 -4.73 -16.60
CA VAL A 30 3.26 -6.19 -16.60
C VAL A 30 3.26 -6.75 -18.03
N THR A 31 3.20 -5.91 -19.07
CA THR A 31 3.27 -6.38 -20.46
C THR A 31 4.68 -6.83 -20.81
N GLU A 32 4.79 -7.98 -21.49
CA GLU A 32 6.09 -8.54 -21.91
C GLU A 32 6.90 -7.55 -22.77
N ASN A 33 6.21 -6.79 -23.63
CA ASN A 33 6.85 -5.80 -24.50
C ASN A 33 7.47 -4.63 -23.72
N PHE A 34 6.77 -4.12 -22.69
CA PHE A 34 7.31 -3.08 -21.83
C PHE A 34 8.49 -3.61 -21.02
N GLN A 35 8.36 -4.77 -20.38
CA GLN A 35 9.43 -5.36 -19.57
C GLN A 35 10.70 -5.65 -20.39
N LYS A 36 10.53 -6.15 -21.62
CA LYS A 36 11.63 -6.36 -22.55
C LYS A 36 12.37 -5.05 -22.84
N ARG A 37 11.65 -3.99 -23.23
CA ARG A 37 12.23 -2.68 -23.54
C ARG A 37 12.89 -2.04 -22.32
N TYR A 38 12.22 -2.11 -21.17
CA TYR A 38 12.76 -1.63 -19.90
C TYR A 38 14.11 -2.29 -19.61
N THR A 39 14.18 -3.63 -19.71
CA THR A 39 15.41 -4.40 -19.46
C THR A 39 16.49 -4.09 -20.50
N GLU A 40 16.12 -3.91 -21.77
CA GLU A 40 17.05 -3.50 -22.83
C GLU A 40 17.65 -2.12 -22.58
N ILE A 41 16.88 -1.15 -22.09
CA ILE A 41 17.39 0.19 -21.76
C ILE A 41 18.25 0.14 -20.50
N ASP A 42 17.78 -0.54 -19.46
CA ASP A 42 18.49 -0.64 -18.18
C ASP A 42 19.84 -1.37 -18.32
N SER A 43 19.87 -2.45 -19.12
CA SER A 43 21.09 -3.21 -19.39
C SER A 43 22.15 -2.45 -20.20
N LYS A 44 21.76 -1.43 -20.99
CA LYS A 44 22.70 -0.55 -21.71
C LYS A 44 23.52 0.34 -20.76
N LYS A 45 23.12 0.46 -19.48
CA LYS A 45 23.78 1.27 -18.46
C LYS A 45 24.05 2.71 -18.91
N LEU A 46 23.09 3.30 -19.61
CA LEU A 46 23.18 4.70 -20.01
C LEU A 46 23.39 5.60 -18.78
N PRO A 47 24.19 6.68 -18.90
CA PRO A 47 24.31 7.68 -17.84
C PRO A 47 22.94 8.19 -17.40
N LEU A 48 22.75 8.39 -16.09
CA LEU A 48 21.44 8.78 -15.54
C LEU A 48 20.92 10.10 -16.16
N HIS A 49 21.81 11.08 -16.34
CA HIS A 49 21.45 12.37 -16.90
C HIS A 49 20.92 12.28 -18.35
N GLU A 50 21.42 11.34 -19.16
CA GLU A 50 20.93 11.12 -20.52
C GLU A 50 19.51 10.53 -20.51
N LEU A 51 19.26 9.54 -19.63
CA LEU A 51 17.92 8.96 -19.45
C LEU A 51 16.90 10.01 -18.97
N VAL A 52 17.31 10.83 -18.00
CA VAL A 52 16.48 11.92 -17.46
C VAL A 52 16.16 12.93 -18.56
N SER A 53 17.16 13.37 -19.33
CA SER A 53 16.95 14.33 -20.41
C SER A 53 16.02 13.79 -21.51
N HIS A 54 16.14 12.51 -21.86
CA HIS A 54 15.22 11.88 -22.81
C HIS A 54 13.79 11.79 -22.26
N ALA A 55 13.63 11.36 -21.00
CA ALA A 55 12.33 11.27 -20.36
C ALA A 55 11.63 12.64 -20.29
N GLU A 56 12.36 13.70 -19.95
CA GLU A 56 11.85 15.07 -19.93
C GLU A 56 11.39 15.53 -21.33
N CYS A 57 12.15 15.21 -22.37
CA CYS A 57 11.77 15.50 -23.75
C CYS A 57 10.43 14.86 -24.14
N PHE A 58 10.20 13.58 -23.76
CA PHE A 58 8.94 12.90 -24.05
C PHE A 58 7.77 13.44 -23.22
N ILE A 59 8.01 13.85 -21.97
CA ILE A 59 7.00 14.52 -21.15
C ILE A 59 6.60 15.87 -21.78
N ASP A 60 7.57 16.66 -22.25
CA ASP A 60 7.32 17.95 -22.88
C ASP A 60 6.60 17.81 -24.23
N GLU A 61 6.97 16.81 -25.03
CA GLU A 61 6.30 16.48 -26.30
C GLU A 61 4.82 16.12 -26.05
N LEU A 62 4.55 15.23 -25.11
CA LEU A 62 3.20 14.83 -24.71
C LEU A 62 2.36 16.05 -24.26
N GLY A 63 2.93 16.94 -23.43
CA GLY A 63 2.25 18.14 -22.97
C GLY A 63 2.00 19.20 -24.05
N SER A 64 2.70 19.12 -25.19
CA SER A 64 2.51 20.03 -26.32
C SER A 64 1.32 19.67 -27.22
N GLU A 65 0.83 18.42 -27.14
CA GLU A 65 -0.28 17.93 -27.96
C GLU A 65 -1.64 18.31 -27.36
N GLN A 66 -2.26 19.37 -27.90
CA GLN A 66 -3.56 19.84 -27.44
C GLN A 66 -4.66 18.76 -27.54
N GLY A 67 -5.30 18.47 -26.42
CA GLY A 67 -6.49 17.61 -26.34
C GLY A 67 -6.21 16.11 -26.35
N LYS A 68 -4.95 15.69 -26.45
CA LYS A 68 -4.57 14.27 -26.41
C LYS A 68 -4.01 13.82 -25.08
N ASP A 69 -3.58 14.74 -24.22
CA ASP A 69 -2.91 14.44 -22.95
C ASP A 69 -3.86 14.06 -21.79
N GLU A 70 -5.17 13.97 -22.02
CA GLU A 70 -6.12 13.60 -20.95
C GLU A 70 -6.16 12.09 -20.71
N ILE A 71 -5.98 11.68 -19.45
CA ILE A 71 -6.31 10.33 -18.95
C ILE A 71 -7.48 10.41 -17.97
N GLY A 72 -8.37 9.42 -18.03
CA GLY A 72 -9.50 9.30 -17.12
C GLY A 72 -9.20 8.30 -15.99
N TYR A 73 -9.46 8.69 -14.74
CA TYR A 73 -9.43 7.78 -13.60
C TYR A 73 -10.61 8.08 -12.66
N ARG A 74 -11.51 7.11 -12.48
CA ARG A 74 -12.70 7.20 -11.62
C ARG A 74 -13.63 8.40 -11.91
N GLY A 75 -13.77 8.79 -13.17
CA GLY A 75 -14.61 9.92 -13.57
C GLY A 75 -13.91 11.27 -13.47
N GLU A 76 -12.73 11.32 -12.84
CA GLU A 76 -11.84 12.47 -12.88
C GLU A 76 -10.92 12.40 -14.10
N LYS A 77 -10.51 13.56 -14.59
CA LYS A 77 -9.58 13.71 -15.71
C LYS A 77 -8.27 14.32 -15.23
N PHE A 78 -7.17 13.74 -15.69
CA PHE A 78 -5.82 14.18 -15.36
C PHE A 78 -5.02 14.40 -16.65
N GLN A 79 -4.03 15.29 -16.57
CA GLN A 79 -3.04 15.48 -17.62
C GLN A 79 -1.95 14.40 -17.46
N ALA A 80 -1.74 13.56 -18.47
CA ALA A 80 -0.78 12.45 -18.43
C ALA A 80 0.65 12.97 -18.22
N HIS A 81 1.07 14.01 -18.95
CA HIS A 81 2.37 14.66 -18.75
C HIS A 81 2.53 15.19 -17.33
N GLY A 82 1.45 15.68 -16.69
CA GLY A 82 1.47 16.15 -15.31
C GLY A 82 1.78 15.02 -14.33
N VAL A 83 1.18 13.85 -14.52
CA VAL A 83 1.47 12.64 -13.72
C VAL A 83 2.91 12.18 -13.94
N LEU A 84 3.33 12.04 -15.20
CA LEU A 84 4.67 11.57 -15.54
C LEU A 84 5.74 12.52 -15.00
N ARG A 85 5.52 13.83 -15.09
CA ARG A 85 6.39 14.88 -14.54
C ARG A 85 6.49 14.78 -13.03
N ALA A 86 5.36 14.68 -12.32
CA ALA A 86 5.35 14.56 -10.87
C ALA A 86 6.11 13.30 -10.39
N MET A 87 5.87 12.15 -11.02
CA MET A 87 6.60 10.92 -10.74
C MET A 87 8.10 11.10 -11.02
N HIS A 88 8.46 11.73 -12.14
CA HIS A 88 9.85 11.96 -12.51
C HIS A 88 10.58 12.91 -11.54
N GLU A 89 9.98 14.04 -11.19
CA GLU A 89 10.56 15.06 -10.31
C GLU A 89 10.76 14.55 -8.88
N HIS A 90 9.81 13.78 -8.35
CA HIS A 90 9.86 13.30 -6.97
C HIS A 90 10.58 11.95 -6.78
N ALA A 91 10.92 11.23 -7.85
CA ALA A 91 11.56 9.92 -7.77
C ALA A 91 12.87 9.91 -6.97
N GLU A 92 13.68 10.98 -7.07
CA GLU A 92 14.94 11.09 -6.33
C GLU A 92 14.72 11.23 -4.82
N GLY A 93 13.69 11.97 -4.40
CA GLY A 93 13.33 12.08 -2.99
C GLY A 93 12.77 10.77 -2.40
N CYS A 94 12.22 9.90 -3.25
CA CYS A 94 11.62 8.64 -2.83
C CYS A 94 12.61 7.47 -2.82
N GLY A 95 13.46 7.35 -3.85
CA GLY A 95 14.37 6.22 -4.04
C GLY A 95 15.79 6.61 -4.43
N GLY A 96 16.17 7.89 -4.31
CA GLY A 96 17.48 8.38 -4.75
C GLY A 96 17.70 8.20 -6.25
N GLU A 97 18.96 7.99 -6.64
CA GLU A 97 19.33 7.76 -8.05
C GLU A 97 18.66 6.55 -8.67
N TYR A 98 18.40 5.49 -7.88
CA TYR A 98 17.77 4.27 -8.38
C TYR A 98 16.29 4.51 -8.73
N GLY A 99 15.53 5.18 -7.85
CA GLY A 99 14.16 5.59 -8.13
C GLY A 99 14.09 6.52 -9.35
N LYS A 100 14.99 7.51 -9.42
CA LYS A 100 15.10 8.41 -10.57
C LYS A 100 15.37 7.66 -11.88
N ARG A 101 16.30 6.70 -11.85
CA ARG A 101 16.62 5.84 -12.98
C ARG A 101 15.43 4.99 -13.41
N TYR A 102 14.75 4.33 -12.47
CA TYR A 102 13.56 3.53 -12.77
C TYR A 102 12.52 4.37 -13.53
N THR A 103 12.18 5.54 -13.01
CA THR A 103 11.16 6.41 -13.60
C THR A 103 11.55 6.88 -14.99
N ALA A 104 12.79 7.36 -15.17
CA ALA A 104 13.28 7.80 -16.48
C ALA A 104 13.34 6.64 -17.49
N THR A 105 13.81 5.46 -17.07
CA THR A 105 13.84 4.26 -17.90
C THR A 105 12.44 3.81 -18.31
N ALA A 106 11.47 3.82 -17.37
CA ALA A 106 10.08 3.45 -17.66
C ALA A 106 9.45 4.35 -18.73
N ILE A 107 9.67 5.66 -18.64
CA ILE A 107 9.21 6.62 -19.65
C ILE A 107 9.89 6.36 -21.00
N CYS A 108 11.22 6.20 -21.01
CA CYS A 108 11.96 5.90 -22.24
C CYS A 108 11.53 4.57 -22.87
N ALA A 109 11.16 3.58 -22.05
CA ALA A 109 10.69 2.28 -22.51
C ALA A 109 9.33 2.33 -23.22
N CYS A 110 8.54 3.39 -23.05
CA CYS A 110 7.30 3.58 -23.80
C CYS A 110 7.55 3.90 -25.27
N VAL A 111 8.69 4.53 -25.59
CA VAL A 111 9.02 4.98 -26.94
C VAL A 111 9.48 3.83 -27.82
N LYS A 112 9.00 3.77 -29.06
CA LYS A 112 9.44 2.78 -30.06
C LYS A 112 10.49 3.41 -30.98
N ASP A 113 11.47 2.60 -31.39
CA ASP A 113 12.61 3.03 -32.25
C ASP A 113 12.20 3.57 -33.64
N LYS A 114 10.91 3.58 -34.02
CA LYS A 114 10.44 3.97 -35.36
C LYS A 114 9.09 4.69 -35.33
N GLN A 115 9.14 6.01 -35.49
CA GLN A 115 8.23 6.92 -36.22
C GLN A 115 6.72 6.90 -35.99
N ASP A 116 6.16 5.99 -35.21
CA ASP A 116 4.75 6.01 -34.84
C ASP A 116 4.58 6.80 -33.53
N GLY A 117 4.34 8.10 -33.67
CA GLY A 117 4.08 9.00 -32.55
C GLY A 117 2.84 8.58 -31.77
N GLU A 118 1.81 8.03 -32.44
CA GLU A 118 0.54 7.67 -31.81
C GLU A 118 0.71 6.50 -30.82
N GLU A 119 1.40 5.44 -31.23
CA GLU A 119 1.68 4.30 -30.33
C GLU A 119 2.55 4.70 -29.11
N THR A 120 3.40 5.71 -29.27
CA THR A 120 4.24 6.22 -28.18
C THR A 120 3.40 6.99 -27.16
N LEU A 121 2.49 7.84 -27.65
CA LEU A 121 1.56 8.59 -26.79
C LEU A 121 0.65 7.64 -26.01
N ASP A 122 0.08 6.64 -26.67
CA ASP A 122 -0.76 5.62 -26.02
C ASP A 122 0.01 4.88 -24.92
N ALA A 123 1.27 4.50 -25.16
CA ALA A 123 2.09 3.84 -24.16
C ALA A 123 2.43 4.76 -22.96
N LEU A 124 2.63 6.06 -23.19
CA LEU A 124 2.83 7.05 -22.12
C LEU A 124 1.55 7.28 -21.31
N HIS A 125 0.39 7.31 -21.98
CA HIS A 125 -0.93 7.37 -21.36
C HIS A 125 -1.17 6.16 -20.45
N ASP A 126 -0.91 4.96 -20.96
CA ASP A 126 -1.03 3.72 -20.21
C ASP A 126 -0.08 3.68 -19.01
N LEU A 127 1.14 4.22 -19.14
CA LEU A 127 2.09 4.34 -18.03
C LEU A 127 1.57 5.30 -16.95
N ALA A 128 1.11 6.48 -17.35
CA ALA A 128 0.54 7.47 -16.44
C ALA A 128 -0.71 6.91 -15.72
N ALA A 129 -1.61 6.28 -16.46
CA ALA A 129 -2.80 5.62 -15.91
C ALA A 129 -2.41 4.46 -14.97
N THR A 130 -1.39 3.68 -15.32
CA THR A 130 -0.85 2.61 -14.47
C THR A 130 -0.31 3.17 -13.16
N TRP A 131 0.48 4.24 -13.20
CA TRP A 131 0.98 4.89 -11.98
C TRP A 131 -0.14 5.47 -11.14
N VAL A 132 -1.10 6.22 -11.70
CA VAL A 132 -2.24 6.74 -10.92
C VAL A 132 -3.03 5.59 -10.29
N SER A 133 -3.36 4.55 -11.05
CA SER A 133 -4.21 3.46 -10.56
C SER A 133 -3.54 2.55 -9.52
N HIS A 134 -2.24 2.31 -9.65
CA HIS A 134 -1.51 1.36 -8.82
C HIS A 134 -0.67 2.04 -7.73
N PHE A 135 -0.05 3.19 -8.01
CA PHE A 135 0.65 3.94 -6.97
C PHE A 135 -0.33 4.48 -5.92
N LEU A 136 -1.49 4.99 -6.33
CA LEU A 136 -2.52 5.43 -5.38
C LEU A 136 -3.28 4.29 -4.71
N PHE A 137 -3.11 3.05 -5.19
CA PHE A 137 -3.80 1.87 -4.65
C PHE A 137 -3.52 1.68 -3.15
N ILE A 138 -2.29 1.92 -2.71
CA ILE A 138 -1.91 1.79 -1.29
C ILE A 138 -2.58 2.80 -0.37
N PHE A 139 -3.10 3.90 -0.91
CA PHE A 139 -3.83 4.91 -0.14
C PHE A 139 -5.35 4.72 -0.26
N LYS A 140 -5.80 4.00 -1.30
CA LYS A 140 -7.23 3.83 -1.63
C LYS A 140 -7.80 2.48 -1.27
N CYS A 141 -6.98 1.48 -0.94
CA CYS A 141 -7.44 0.18 -0.46
C CYS A 141 -8.14 0.31 0.91
N ARG A 142 -9.37 0.84 0.89
CA ARG A 142 -10.41 0.40 1.80
C ARG A 142 -10.69 -1.04 1.42
N GLY A 143 -9.86 -1.94 1.93
CA GLY A 143 -10.36 -3.27 2.16
C GLY A 143 -11.65 -3.06 2.94
N HIS A 144 -12.78 -3.36 2.31
CA HIS A 144 -13.74 -4.21 3.00
C HIS A 144 -12.95 -5.49 3.33
N VAL A 145 -12.05 -5.39 4.31
CA VAL A 145 -11.92 -6.44 5.28
C VAL A 145 -13.30 -6.40 5.94
N GLN A 146 -14.29 -7.01 5.26
CA GLN A 146 -15.19 -7.87 5.98
C GLN A 146 -14.24 -8.66 6.85
N GLN A 147 -14.18 -8.26 8.13
CA GLN A 147 -13.98 -9.18 9.21
C GLN A 147 -13.28 -10.45 8.74
N LEU A 148 -11.96 -10.49 8.90
CA LEU A 148 -11.23 -11.76 8.84
C LEU A 148 -11.78 -12.75 9.91
N ASP A 149 -12.85 -12.40 10.66
CA ASP A 149 -13.71 -13.19 11.54
C ASP A 149 -14.23 -14.52 10.95
N LYS A 150 -13.91 -14.90 9.71
CA LYS A 150 -14.23 -16.22 9.17
C LYS A 150 -13.11 -16.84 8.34
N MET A 151 -11.90 -16.94 8.90
CA MET A 151 -11.08 -18.10 8.60
C MET A 151 -11.38 -19.20 9.63
N PRO A 152 -12.06 -20.31 9.27
CA PRO A 152 -12.05 -21.48 10.13
C PRO A 152 -10.60 -21.98 10.20
N SER A 153 -10.02 -21.96 11.39
CA SER A 153 -8.80 -22.67 11.69
C SER A 153 -9.10 -24.18 11.62
N GLU A 154 -8.89 -24.80 10.45
CA GLU A 154 -8.87 -26.26 10.32
C GLU A 154 -7.67 -26.72 9.47
N ILE A 155 -6.61 -27.11 10.18
CA ILE A 155 -5.88 -28.39 10.06
C ILE A 155 -5.64 -28.92 8.64
N ALA A 156 -4.37 -29.09 8.25
CA ALA A 156 -3.85 -30.35 7.71
C ALA A 156 -2.32 -30.36 7.62
N THR A 157 -1.68 -30.95 8.62
CA THR A 157 -0.37 -31.59 8.49
C THR A 157 -0.49 -32.79 7.55
N PRO A 158 0.40 -32.97 6.56
CA PRO A 158 0.68 -34.29 6.01
C PRO A 158 2.07 -34.73 6.49
N THR A 159 2.07 -35.62 7.48
CA THR A 159 3.21 -36.50 7.74
C THR A 159 2.86 -37.86 7.15
N ASP A 160 3.52 -38.23 6.05
CA ASP A 160 3.66 -39.64 5.70
C ASP A 160 4.88 -39.88 4.80
N SER A 161 5.90 -40.54 5.35
CA SER A 161 6.47 -41.75 4.75
C SER A 161 7.50 -42.33 5.71
N GLY A 162 7.10 -43.40 6.41
CA GLY A 162 8.02 -44.36 6.99
C GLY A 162 8.59 -45.32 5.94
N ILE A 163 9.72 -45.95 6.30
CA ILE A 163 10.35 -47.23 5.91
C ILE A 163 11.85 -47.02 6.27
N GLY A 164 12.59 -47.78 7.08
CA GLY A 164 12.40 -49.03 7.79
C GLY A 164 13.78 -49.68 8.04
N THR A 165 14.29 -49.66 9.29
CA THR A 165 15.16 -50.67 9.99
C THR A 165 16.49 -51.22 9.39
N PRO A 166 17.35 -51.98 10.12
CA PRO A 166 17.82 -51.92 11.54
C PRO A 166 19.36 -52.18 11.73
N THR A 167 19.84 -52.11 12.99
CA THR A 167 20.75 -53.07 13.70
C THR A 167 22.05 -52.52 14.36
N GLU A 168 22.03 -52.58 15.71
CA GLU A 168 23.03 -52.90 16.77
C GLU A 168 24.53 -52.53 16.76
N MET A 169 24.96 -52.05 17.96
CA MET A 169 26.08 -52.45 18.85
C MET A 169 26.70 -51.18 19.48
N GLY A 170 27.04 -51.03 20.76
CA GLY A 170 27.03 -51.86 21.95
C GLY A 170 27.80 -51.11 23.07
N THR A 171 27.22 -51.05 24.28
CA THR A 171 27.81 -50.95 25.65
C THR A 171 28.70 -49.77 26.12
N PRO A 172 28.78 -49.54 27.46
CA PRO A 172 28.78 -48.22 28.10
C PRO A 172 30.10 -47.86 28.79
N THR A 173 30.25 -46.61 29.25
CA THR A 173 31.07 -46.30 30.43
C THR A 173 30.55 -45.09 31.21
N ASP A 174 30.55 -45.30 32.51
CA ASP A 174 30.20 -44.47 33.65
C ASP A 174 31.24 -43.36 33.88
N SER A 175 30.82 -42.12 34.14
CA SER A 175 31.39 -41.30 35.23
C SER A 175 30.57 -40.03 35.48
N THR A 176 30.28 -39.87 36.77
CA THR A 176 29.70 -38.76 37.51
C THR A 176 30.34 -37.40 37.23
N ILE A 177 29.54 -36.32 37.21
CA ILE A 177 29.70 -35.06 37.98
C ILE A 177 28.94 -33.90 37.29
N GLY A 178 28.08 -33.22 38.06
CA GLY A 178 27.79 -31.80 37.87
C GLY A 178 26.43 -31.45 37.26
N THR A 179 25.43 -31.29 38.12
CA THR A 179 24.18 -30.58 37.84
C THR A 179 24.45 -29.09 37.65
N PRO A 180 23.89 -28.45 36.61
CA PRO A 180 23.41 -27.09 36.72
C PRO A 180 21.92 -27.01 36.36
N THR A 181 21.16 -26.55 37.34
CA THR A 181 19.91 -25.79 37.29
C THR A 181 19.27 -25.62 35.91
N GLU A 182 18.06 -26.17 35.76
CA GLU A 182 17.09 -25.85 34.71
C GLU A 182 16.98 -24.33 34.51
N MET A 183 17.43 -23.84 33.35
CA MET A 183 16.92 -22.59 32.80
C MET A 183 15.62 -22.93 32.05
N GLY A 184 14.53 -22.33 32.52
CA GLY A 184 13.21 -22.49 31.95
C GLY A 184 13.20 -22.24 30.44
N THR A 185 12.46 -23.09 29.75
CA THR A 185 12.06 -22.93 28.36
C THR A 185 11.49 -21.52 28.15
N PRO A 186 11.98 -20.74 27.18
CA PRO A 186 11.28 -19.53 26.76
C PRO A 186 9.89 -19.94 26.30
N THR A 187 8.87 -19.44 27.01
CA THR A 187 7.48 -19.51 26.56
C THR A 187 7.45 -19.00 25.12
N GLU A 188 6.94 -19.83 24.20
CA GLU A 188 6.64 -19.40 22.84
C GLU A 188 5.85 -18.10 22.93
N ILE A 189 6.47 -17.01 22.49
CA ILE A 189 5.76 -15.76 22.22
C ILE A 189 4.85 -16.12 21.05
N GLY A 190 3.59 -16.41 21.38
CA GLY A 190 2.56 -16.65 20.39
C GLY A 190 2.59 -15.51 19.40
N THR A 191 2.70 -15.85 18.12
CA THR A 191 2.59 -14.89 17.02
C THR A 191 1.26 -14.16 17.22
N PRO A 192 1.26 -12.83 17.47
CA PRO A 192 0.02 -12.11 17.69
C PRO A 192 -0.86 -12.25 16.45
N THR A 193 -2.13 -12.56 16.66
CA THR A 193 -3.13 -12.59 15.60
C THR A 193 -3.52 -11.15 15.25
N LEU A 194 -3.74 -10.88 13.96
CA LEU A 194 -4.06 -9.55 13.42
C LEU A 194 -5.25 -8.83 14.11
N ASP A 195 -6.09 -9.54 14.87
CA ASP A 195 -7.25 -8.99 15.57
C ASP A 195 -6.91 -8.37 16.94
N GLU A 196 -5.94 -8.92 17.69
CA GLU A 196 -5.48 -8.29 18.93
C GLU A 196 -4.75 -6.96 18.65
N ASP A 197 -3.98 -6.92 17.56
CA ASP A 197 -3.19 -5.76 17.14
C ASP A 197 -4.04 -4.55 16.70
N LYS A 198 -5.23 -4.76 16.11
CA LYS A 198 -6.10 -3.65 15.69
C LYS A 198 -6.70 -2.90 16.87
N SER A 199 -7.09 -3.62 17.93
CA SER A 199 -7.60 -3.00 19.16
C SER A 199 -6.51 -2.19 19.85
N ASN A 200 -5.26 -2.67 19.81
CA ASN A 200 -4.09 -1.94 20.30
C ASN A 200 -3.80 -0.70 19.45
N LEU A 201 -3.83 -0.81 18.12
CA LEU A 201 -3.51 0.30 17.23
C LEU A 201 -4.42 1.51 17.46
N ARG A 202 -5.74 1.28 17.56
CA ARG A 202 -6.70 2.38 17.78
C ARG A 202 -6.39 3.12 19.07
N ASP A 203 -6.21 2.38 20.16
CA ASP A 203 -5.97 2.95 21.47
C ASP A 203 -4.60 3.62 21.57
N GLU A 204 -3.58 3.07 20.91
CA GLU A 204 -2.24 3.68 20.84
C GLU A 204 -2.24 5.00 20.06
N VAL A 205 -2.89 5.04 18.89
CA VAL A 205 -3.00 6.25 18.08
C VAL A 205 -3.78 7.33 18.83
N LEU A 206 -4.93 6.98 19.42
CA LEU A 206 -5.70 7.93 20.23
C LEU A 206 -4.89 8.44 21.42
N ARG A 207 -4.17 7.57 22.14
CA ARG A 207 -3.34 7.97 23.29
C ARG A 207 -2.21 8.90 22.86
N ARG A 208 -1.52 8.58 21.76
CA ARG A 208 -0.45 9.41 21.17
C ARG A 208 -0.97 10.79 20.80
N ASP A 209 -2.14 10.85 20.17
CA ASP A 209 -2.76 12.10 19.71
C ASP A 209 -3.49 12.86 20.83
N GLY A 210 -3.39 12.39 22.08
CA GLY A 210 -4.06 13.01 23.24
C GLY A 210 -5.58 12.95 23.14
N TYR A 211 -6.12 11.92 22.50
CA TYR A 211 -7.54 11.71 22.21
C TYR A 211 -8.16 12.90 21.47
N ARG A 212 -7.41 13.52 20.55
CA ARG A 212 -7.85 14.67 19.77
C ARG A 212 -7.72 14.44 18.29
N CYS A 213 -8.68 14.95 17.53
CA CYS A 213 -8.58 15.01 16.08
C CYS A 213 -7.37 15.88 15.71
N VAL A 214 -6.45 15.37 14.89
CA VAL A 214 -5.23 16.11 14.56
C VAL A 214 -5.52 17.41 13.82
N VAL A 215 -6.62 17.45 13.05
CA VAL A 215 -7.07 18.61 12.28
C VAL A 215 -7.96 19.55 13.11
N SER A 216 -9.11 19.08 13.60
CA SER A 216 -10.13 19.93 14.24
C SER A 216 -9.94 20.12 15.75
N LYS A 217 -9.01 19.37 16.37
CA LYS A 217 -8.74 19.35 17.83
C LYS A 217 -9.91 18.92 18.72
N LEU A 218 -11.01 18.44 18.14
CA LEU A 218 -12.15 17.84 18.84
C LEU A 218 -11.71 16.62 19.66
N ILE A 219 -12.36 16.41 20.80
CA ILE A 219 -11.97 15.39 21.78
C ILE A 219 -12.78 14.10 21.58
N ASP A 220 -12.09 12.96 21.65
CA ASP A 220 -12.71 11.63 21.60
C ASP A 220 -13.56 11.32 22.85
N PHE A 221 -14.65 10.58 22.67
CA PHE A 221 -15.49 10.11 23.79
C PHE A 221 -14.73 9.28 24.84
N ASN A 222 -13.63 8.62 24.46
CA ASN A 222 -12.85 7.76 25.34
C ASN A 222 -11.75 8.48 26.11
N HIS A 223 -11.62 9.81 25.98
CA HIS A 223 -10.59 10.57 26.70
C HIS A 223 -10.68 10.33 28.23
N PRO A 224 -9.58 9.89 28.89
CA PRO A 224 -9.62 9.39 30.27
C PRO A 224 -10.11 10.42 31.30
N GLU A 225 -9.68 11.68 31.18
CA GLU A 225 -10.12 12.77 32.07
C GLU A 225 -11.63 13.06 32.01
N TYR A 226 -12.29 12.74 30.89
CA TYR A 226 -13.71 13.02 30.67
C TYR A 226 -14.63 11.84 30.96
N LYS A 227 -14.08 10.67 31.35
CA LYS A 227 -14.90 9.52 31.79
C LYS A 227 -15.64 9.80 33.10
N HIS A 228 -15.09 10.65 33.96
CA HIS A 228 -15.65 10.96 35.28
C HIS A 228 -16.12 12.41 35.43
N SER A 229 -15.70 13.28 34.53
CA SER A 229 -16.04 14.70 34.53
C SER A 229 -17.38 14.92 33.83
N LYS A 230 -18.44 15.23 34.60
CA LYS A 230 -19.66 15.85 34.05
C LYS A 230 -19.40 17.32 33.67
N GLN A 231 -18.24 17.67 33.12
CA GLN A 231 -18.03 19.01 32.57
C GLN A 231 -18.97 19.20 31.38
N LEU A 232 -20.16 19.72 31.67
CA LEU A 232 -21.15 20.16 30.72
C LEU A 232 -20.50 21.25 29.85
N GLY A 233 -20.23 20.95 28.59
CA GLY A 233 -20.03 21.99 27.59
C GLY A 233 -18.96 21.75 26.53
N VAL A 234 -18.07 20.77 26.69
CA VAL A 234 -17.11 20.46 25.62
C VAL A 234 -17.73 19.43 24.67
N PRO A 235 -17.94 19.75 23.38
CA PRO A 235 -18.41 18.79 22.39
C PRO A 235 -17.42 17.63 22.28
N ARG A 236 -17.94 16.41 22.32
CA ARG A 236 -17.16 15.18 22.17
C ARG A 236 -17.61 14.48 20.90
N HIS A 237 -16.67 13.87 20.21
CA HIS A 237 -16.91 13.16 18.96
C HIS A 237 -16.29 11.77 19.05
N GLN A 238 -16.80 10.83 18.26
CA GLN A 238 -16.11 9.58 18.04
C GLN A 238 -15.03 9.86 17.01
N LEU A 239 -13.78 9.71 17.40
CA LEU A 239 -12.66 9.79 16.50
C LEU A 239 -12.40 8.41 15.91
N GLU A 240 -12.06 8.44 14.63
CA GLU A 240 -11.64 7.30 13.85
C GLU A 240 -10.13 7.35 13.64
N VAL A 241 -9.52 6.17 13.49
CA VAL A 241 -8.10 6.05 13.19
C VAL A 241 -7.95 5.87 11.69
N CYS A 242 -7.36 6.87 11.06
CA CYS A 242 -7.10 6.93 9.63
C CYS A 242 -5.65 6.51 9.38
N HIS A 243 -5.44 5.53 8.50
CA HIS A 243 -4.11 5.11 8.09
C HIS A 243 -3.60 6.03 6.98
N ILE A 244 -2.31 6.33 6.98
CA ILE A 244 -1.63 7.04 5.89
C ILE A 244 -1.44 6.05 4.73
N LEU A 245 -0.81 4.91 5.01
CA LEU A 245 -0.68 3.80 4.06
C LEU A 245 -1.67 2.72 4.48
N HIS A 246 -2.62 2.37 3.63
CA HIS A 246 -3.49 1.25 3.92
C HIS A 246 -2.71 -0.06 3.78
N PRO A 247 -3.08 -1.09 4.57
CA PRO A 247 -2.63 -2.45 4.30
C PRO A 247 -2.98 -2.74 2.85
N PRO A 248 -1.97 -2.84 1.99
CA PRO A 248 -2.28 -3.07 0.62
C PRO A 248 -2.87 -4.48 0.54
N ALA A 249 -3.82 -4.68 -0.37
CA ALA A 249 -4.10 -6.03 -0.87
C ALA A 249 -2.86 -6.70 -1.51
N VAL A 250 -1.68 -6.03 -1.52
CA VAL A 250 -0.36 -6.52 -1.94
C VAL A 250 0.04 -7.84 -1.27
N PHE A 251 -0.56 -8.19 -0.13
CA PHE A 251 -0.29 -9.45 0.54
C PHE A 251 -1.41 -10.48 0.42
N GLU A 252 -2.20 -10.44 -0.65
CA GLU A 252 -3.12 -11.53 -0.94
C GLU A 252 -2.33 -12.63 -1.68
N PRO A 253 -1.82 -13.69 -1.00
CA PRO A 253 -1.01 -14.72 -1.65
C PRO A 253 -1.81 -15.53 -2.68
N ASN A 254 -3.14 -15.37 -2.64
CA ASN A 254 -4.03 -16.05 -3.56
C ASN A 254 -3.99 -15.39 -4.94
N ARG A 255 -3.16 -15.95 -5.82
CA ARG A 255 -3.07 -15.59 -7.25
C ARG A 255 -4.40 -15.63 -8.01
N ARG A 256 -5.44 -16.25 -7.44
CA ARG A 256 -6.79 -16.32 -8.04
C ARG A 256 -7.65 -15.11 -7.71
N HIS A 257 -7.25 -14.27 -6.76
CA HIS A 257 -8.02 -13.09 -6.42
C HIS A 257 -7.83 -12.00 -7.49
N PRO A 258 -8.89 -11.33 -7.97
CA PRO A 258 -8.79 -10.32 -9.03
C PRO A 258 -7.86 -9.14 -8.68
N SER A 259 -7.67 -8.83 -7.39
CA SER A 259 -6.76 -7.77 -6.95
C SER A 259 -5.29 -8.15 -7.06
N TYR A 260 -4.93 -9.43 -7.22
CA TYR A 260 -3.55 -9.91 -7.17
C TYR A 260 -2.65 -9.22 -8.19
N LEU A 261 -3.14 -9.00 -9.41
CA LEU A 261 -2.36 -8.30 -10.45
C LEU A 261 -2.12 -6.84 -10.08
N SER A 262 -3.13 -6.13 -9.58
CA SER A 262 -2.98 -4.75 -9.12
C SER A 262 -2.04 -4.66 -7.92
N ALA A 263 -2.13 -5.61 -7.00
CA ALA A 263 -1.21 -5.79 -5.89
C ALA A 263 0.24 -5.99 -6.37
N ALA A 264 0.47 -6.93 -7.28
CA ALA A 264 1.79 -7.21 -7.82
C ALA A 264 2.38 -6.00 -8.57
N ALA A 265 1.57 -5.32 -9.37
CA ALA A 265 1.98 -4.11 -10.08
C ALA A 265 2.31 -2.95 -9.13
N THR A 266 1.48 -2.74 -8.10
CA THR A 266 1.72 -1.75 -7.05
C THR A 266 3.03 -2.04 -6.33
N SER A 267 3.25 -3.30 -5.94
CA SER A 267 4.49 -3.74 -5.29
C SER A 267 5.71 -3.51 -6.18
N ASN A 268 5.62 -3.84 -7.47
CA ASN A 268 6.70 -3.60 -8.43
C ASN A 268 7.01 -2.11 -8.59
N ILE A 269 5.99 -1.26 -8.72
CA ILE A 269 6.18 0.19 -8.83
C ILE A 269 6.84 0.72 -7.55
N LEU A 270 6.32 0.36 -6.37
CA LEU A 270 6.88 0.83 -5.10
C LEU A 270 8.33 0.39 -4.93
N HIS A 271 8.61 -0.90 -5.09
CA HIS A 271 9.95 -1.45 -4.97
C HIS A 271 10.94 -0.68 -5.83
N ASN A 272 10.60 -0.46 -7.11
CA ASN A 272 11.52 0.20 -8.02
C ASN A 272 11.60 1.71 -7.82
N TYR A 273 10.47 2.37 -7.52
CA TYR A 273 10.39 3.82 -7.37
C TYR A 273 11.01 4.33 -6.06
N THR A 274 10.88 3.55 -5.00
CA THR A 274 11.33 3.92 -3.64
C THR A 274 12.62 3.22 -3.21
N SER A 275 13.19 2.36 -4.08
CA SER A 275 14.42 1.60 -3.79
C SER A 275 14.33 0.79 -2.51
N LEU A 276 13.13 0.29 -2.18
CA LEU A 276 12.92 -0.49 -0.96
C LEU A 276 13.67 -1.83 -1.08
N PRO A 277 14.54 -2.19 -0.12
CA PRO A 277 15.23 -3.47 -0.13
C PRO A 277 14.30 -4.67 -0.31
N ASP A 278 14.83 -5.73 -0.95
CA ASP A 278 14.16 -7.02 -1.05
C ASP A 278 13.82 -7.54 0.36
N GLY A 279 12.55 -7.95 0.56
CA GLY A 279 12.04 -8.36 1.87
C GLY A 279 11.33 -7.26 2.66
N ILE A 280 11.33 -6.02 2.19
CA ILE A 280 10.53 -4.95 2.81
C ILE A 280 9.03 -5.24 2.76
N THR A 281 8.53 -6.11 1.90
CA THR A 281 7.15 -6.60 1.99
C THR A 281 6.80 -7.09 3.39
N SER A 282 7.72 -7.78 4.07
CA SER A 282 7.56 -8.21 5.46
C SER A 282 7.70 -7.05 6.46
N ASN A 283 8.51 -6.03 6.15
CA ASN A 283 8.67 -4.84 7.01
C ASN A 283 7.51 -3.85 6.86
N LEU A 284 6.90 -3.78 5.68
CA LEU A 284 5.74 -2.94 5.35
C LEU A 284 4.57 -3.35 6.22
N GLU A 285 4.34 -4.65 6.42
CA GLU A 285 3.30 -5.15 7.33
C GLU A 285 3.46 -4.52 8.73
N GLY A 286 4.67 -4.54 9.27
CA GLY A 286 4.99 -3.89 10.54
C GLY A 286 4.77 -2.37 10.51
N VAL A 287 5.16 -1.68 9.45
CA VAL A 287 4.93 -0.23 9.30
C VAL A 287 3.45 0.10 9.19
N ILE A 288 2.67 -0.72 8.47
CA ILE A 288 1.26 -0.51 8.20
C ILE A 288 0.45 -0.54 9.50
N VAL A 289 0.72 -1.52 10.36
CA VAL A 289 0.05 -1.67 11.66
C VAL A 289 0.66 -0.80 12.75
N HIS A 290 1.76 -0.10 12.48
CA HIS A 290 2.41 0.76 13.47
C HIS A 290 1.63 2.07 13.66
N PRO A 291 1.48 2.58 14.90
CA PRO A 291 0.79 3.84 15.15
C PRO A 291 1.31 5.03 14.34
N SER A 292 2.60 5.07 14.00
CA SER A 292 3.17 6.16 13.18
C SER A 292 2.57 6.25 11.77
N ASN A 293 1.99 5.17 11.27
CA ASN A 293 1.30 5.13 9.98
C ASN A 293 -0.19 5.48 10.09
N ALA A 294 -0.66 5.92 11.25
CA ALA A 294 -2.06 6.30 11.43
C ALA A 294 -2.20 7.54 12.32
N PHE A 295 -3.35 8.19 12.23
CA PHE A 295 -3.66 9.37 13.04
C PHE A 295 -5.16 9.52 13.27
N SER A 296 -5.50 10.24 14.34
CA SER A 296 -6.88 10.39 14.80
C SER A 296 -7.61 11.49 14.02
N LEU A 297 -8.74 11.15 13.40
CA LEU A 297 -9.58 12.06 12.63
C LEU A 297 -11.05 11.98 13.04
N GLN A 298 -11.79 13.04 12.72
CA GLN A 298 -13.25 13.00 12.68
C GLN A 298 -13.68 12.25 11.40
N GLY A 299 -14.80 11.52 11.45
CA GLY A 299 -15.25 10.66 10.34
C GLY A 299 -15.38 11.37 8.98
N ASP A 300 -15.89 12.60 8.95
CA ASP A 300 -15.97 13.42 7.72
C ASP A 300 -14.59 13.77 7.17
N ARG A 301 -13.63 14.11 8.04
CA ARG A 301 -12.25 14.40 7.66
C ARG A 301 -11.52 13.16 7.15
N GLN A 302 -11.75 12.01 7.78
CA GLN A 302 -11.22 10.74 7.30
C GLN A 302 -11.74 10.43 5.90
N ILE A 303 -13.05 10.60 5.65
CA ILE A 303 -13.63 10.39 4.32
C ILE A 303 -12.92 11.28 3.29
N GLY A 304 -12.78 12.58 3.56
CA GLY A 304 -12.07 13.47 2.65
C GLY A 304 -10.59 13.10 2.43
N PHE A 305 -9.91 12.55 3.45
CA PHE A 305 -8.51 12.10 3.31
C PHE A 305 -8.41 10.87 2.42
N ASP A 306 -9.19 9.84 2.72
CA ASP A 306 -9.27 8.60 1.93
C ASP A 306 -9.76 8.87 0.49
N GLU A 307 -10.53 9.95 0.30
CA GLU A 307 -11.03 10.38 -0.99
C GLU A 307 -10.03 11.23 -1.79
N PHE A 308 -8.91 11.63 -1.18
CA PHE A 308 -7.93 12.61 -1.70
C PHE A 308 -8.51 14.01 -1.92
N GLU A 309 -9.57 14.39 -1.21
CA GLU A 309 -10.04 15.78 -1.16
C GLU A 309 -9.02 16.69 -0.47
N TRP A 310 -8.16 16.10 0.37
CA TRP A 310 -7.02 16.76 1.00
C TRP A 310 -5.91 15.75 1.31
N CYS A 311 -4.68 16.23 1.50
CA CYS A 311 -3.53 15.40 1.85
C CYS A 311 -2.64 16.09 2.89
N LEU A 312 -1.68 15.34 3.44
CA LEU A 312 -0.65 15.87 4.34
C LEU A 312 0.51 16.43 3.51
N ILE A 313 0.98 17.63 3.86
CA ILE A 313 2.20 18.21 3.29
C ILE A 313 3.34 17.95 4.28
N PRO A 314 4.50 17.47 3.82
CA PRO A 314 5.68 17.37 4.67
C PRO A 314 6.00 18.72 5.32
N THR A 315 6.25 18.72 6.62
CA THR A 315 6.70 19.89 7.36
C THR A 315 8.07 19.59 7.95
N GLU A 316 8.93 20.61 8.06
CA GLU A 316 10.18 20.45 8.80
C GLU A 316 9.83 20.16 10.27
N VAL A 317 10.35 19.04 10.79
CA VAL A 317 10.22 18.72 12.20
C VAL A 317 11.12 19.70 12.95
N LEU A 318 10.49 20.66 13.65
CA LEU A 318 11.16 21.67 14.47
C LEU A 318 11.85 21.05 15.69
#